data_AF-A0A1V5ZMX4-F1
#
_entry.id   AF-A0A1V5ZMX4-F1
#
_cell.length_a   1.000
_cell.length_b   1.000
_cell.length_c   1.000
_cell.angle_alpha   90.00
_cell.angle_beta   90.00
_cell.angle_gamma   90.00
#
_symmetry.space_group_name_H-M   'P 1'
#
loop_
_entity.id
_entity.type
_entity.pdbx_description
1 polymer ?
#
loop_
_entity_poly.entity_id
_entity_poly.type
_entity_poly.pdbx_seq_one_letter_code
_entity_poly.pdbx_strand_id
1 'polypeptide(L)'
;MQPLEFRSDGLFVLVQFTDTHFADLPHNRETFELFEQVLRIEKPDLIVLSGDIVHATWCKDPLIHWANVVRYLDAKNVPWAFVQGNHDAEEFAYEAIEDALAGSRMSLYERGPGNIFGHGNYAVPIHRRGTSCPGAIVWSLDSGQGAEGVASGYDWVKREQIAWFSTEADRLVRHDGDSITGLAFVYMPLMQHLTVWQTTPCSGFLNEKVCMQGMDEGLFDAFRENGRVAGCFVGHDHVNDYEGVLEGVTLAYGRGSGYNCYGKEGFSKGARVITLREGVRGFRTHIRLDDGTLAPRPSHVPDGTSLN
;
A
#
# COMPACT_ATOMS: atom_id res chain seq x y z
N MET A 1 -2.18 18.92 -11.16
CA MET A 1 -0.89 18.20 -11.17
C MET A 1 -0.58 17.76 -12.60
N GLN A 2 0.68 17.59 -12.99
CA GLN A 2 0.99 16.92 -14.27
C GLN A 2 0.61 15.42 -14.17
N PRO A 3 0.18 14.79 -15.27
CA PRO A 3 -0.05 13.34 -15.27
C PRO A 3 1.21 12.58 -14.85
N LEU A 4 1.05 11.52 -14.07
CA LEU A 4 2.16 10.60 -13.81
C LEU A 4 2.50 9.88 -15.11
N GLU A 5 3.78 9.85 -15.47
CA GLU A 5 4.28 9.13 -16.64
C GLU A 5 5.59 8.41 -16.36
N PHE A 6 5.88 7.38 -17.13
CA PHE A 6 7.19 6.71 -17.10
C PHE A 6 8.31 7.69 -17.47
N ARG A 7 9.46 7.54 -16.81
CA ARG A 7 10.67 8.33 -17.06
C ARG A 7 11.22 8.08 -18.46
N SER A 8 12.16 8.91 -18.89
CA SER A 8 12.86 8.77 -20.17
C SER A 8 13.68 7.48 -20.30
N ASP A 9 14.06 6.84 -19.20
CA ASP A 9 14.73 5.53 -19.17
C ASP A 9 13.73 4.35 -19.14
N GLY A 10 12.43 4.64 -19.23
CA GLY A 10 11.33 3.68 -19.20
C GLY A 10 11.03 3.12 -17.81
N LEU A 11 11.57 3.70 -16.74
CA LEU A 11 11.30 3.28 -15.36
C LEU A 11 10.22 4.14 -14.70
N PHE A 12 9.54 3.55 -13.72
CA PHE A 12 8.72 4.28 -12.76
C PHE A 12 8.92 3.65 -11.38
N VAL A 13 9.27 4.46 -10.38
CA VAL A 13 9.63 4.00 -9.03
C VAL A 13 8.60 4.47 -8.02
N LEU A 14 8.02 3.52 -7.30
CA LEU A 14 7.14 3.76 -6.16
C LEU A 14 7.86 3.43 -4.87
N VAL A 15 7.62 4.22 -3.83
CA VAL A 15 8.02 3.88 -2.46
C VAL A 15 6.77 3.78 -1.60
N GLN A 16 6.57 2.62 -0.99
CA GLN A 16 5.51 2.34 -0.03
C GLN A 16 6.04 2.59 1.39
N PHE A 17 5.41 3.53 2.09
CA PHE A 17 5.52 3.69 3.54
C PHE A 17 4.21 3.27 4.18
N THR A 18 4.29 2.54 5.28
CA THR A 18 3.14 1.93 5.96
C THR A 18 3.36 1.96 7.45
N ASP A 19 2.28 1.99 8.23
CA ASP A 19 2.34 1.82 9.68
C ASP A 19 3.30 2.84 10.31
N THR A 20 3.13 4.12 9.97
CA THR A 20 3.98 5.19 10.51
C THR A 20 3.56 5.62 11.90
N HIS A 21 2.25 5.52 12.20
CA HIS A 21 1.62 5.87 13.47
C HIS A 21 2.13 7.19 14.04
N PHE A 22 2.15 8.25 13.23
CA PHE A 22 2.39 9.59 13.74
C PHE A 22 1.35 9.91 14.81
N ALA A 23 1.82 10.39 15.96
CA ALA A 23 0.98 10.61 17.14
C ALA A 23 1.63 11.60 18.11
N ASP A 24 0.99 11.88 19.25
CA ASP A 24 1.58 12.66 20.35
C ASP A 24 2.64 11.85 21.13
N LEU A 25 3.56 11.24 20.40
CA LEU A 25 4.60 10.32 20.84
C LEU A 25 5.99 10.80 20.37
N PRO A 26 7.07 10.41 21.06
CA PRO A 26 8.38 11.04 20.89
C PRO A 26 9.09 10.72 19.56
N HIS A 27 8.70 9.67 18.84
CA HIS A 27 9.49 9.13 17.73
C HIS A 27 9.01 9.52 16.32
N ASN A 28 8.16 10.55 16.20
CA ASN A 28 7.76 11.11 14.90
C ASN A 28 8.97 11.57 14.07
N ARG A 29 10.01 12.08 14.74
CA ARG A 29 11.19 12.62 14.06
C ARG A 29 11.97 11.53 13.34
N GLU A 30 12.20 10.40 14.00
CA GLU A 30 12.90 9.24 13.47
C GLU A 30 12.19 8.67 12.25
N THR A 31 10.85 8.63 12.26
CA THR A 31 10.04 8.27 11.08
C THR A 31 10.28 9.23 9.90
N PHE A 32 10.31 10.54 10.14
CA PHE A 32 10.64 11.49 9.07
C PHE A 32 12.09 11.38 8.59
N GLU A 33 13.05 11.11 9.47
CA GLU A 33 14.46 10.88 9.10
C GLU A 33 14.60 9.63 8.21
N LEU A 34 13.85 8.56 8.48
CA LEU A 34 13.73 7.40 7.60
C LEU A 34 13.18 7.81 6.22
N PHE A 35 12.10 8.60 6.19
CA PHE A 35 11.53 9.09 4.92
C PHE A 35 12.60 9.86 4.12
N GLU A 36 13.33 10.79 4.75
CA GLU A 36 14.40 11.54 4.08
C GLU A 36 15.45 10.62 3.47
N GLN A 37 15.90 9.62 4.24
CA GLN A 37 16.92 8.68 3.80
C GLN A 37 16.46 7.89 2.57
N VAL A 38 15.26 7.29 2.64
CA VAL A 38 14.70 6.47 1.57
C VAL A 38 14.46 7.31 0.32
N LEU A 39 13.82 8.47 0.45
CA LEU A 39 13.50 9.35 -0.68
C LEU A 39 14.77 9.87 -1.36
N ARG A 40 15.83 10.16 -0.59
CA ARG A 40 17.13 10.59 -1.12
C ARG A 40 17.81 9.50 -1.96
N ILE A 41 17.73 8.24 -1.54
CA ILE A 41 18.39 7.10 -2.19
C ILE A 41 17.57 6.63 -3.40
N GLU A 42 16.29 6.36 -3.19
CA GLU A 42 15.43 5.70 -4.18
C GLU A 42 14.85 6.67 -5.20
N LYS A 43 14.74 7.97 -4.83
CA LYS A 43 14.22 9.06 -5.68
C LYS A 43 12.93 8.64 -6.40
N PRO A 44 11.84 8.33 -5.67
CA PRO A 44 10.63 7.82 -6.30
C PRO A 44 9.92 8.84 -7.18
N ASP A 45 9.11 8.34 -8.11
CA ASP A 45 8.13 9.09 -8.89
C ASP A 45 6.77 9.19 -8.17
N LEU A 46 6.50 8.25 -7.26
CA LEU A 46 5.27 8.20 -6.47
C LEU A 46 5.58 7.66 -5.06
N ILE A 47 5.03 8.33 -4.05
CA ILE A 47 4.97 7.81 -2.69
C ILE A 47 3.59 7.17 -2.48
N VAL A 48 3.53 5.98 -1.89
CA VAL A 48 2.27 5.35 -1.48
C VAL A 48 2.30 5.24 0.04
N LEU A 49 1.41 5.97 0.69
CA LEU A 49 1.12 5.83 2.11
C LEU A 49 0.04 4.75 2.27
N SER A 50 0.42 3.55 2.67
CA SER A 50 -0.50 2.39 2.65
C SER A 50 -1.06 2.08 4.04
N GLY A 51 -1.73 3.05 4.68
CA GLY A 51 -2.46 2.85 5.92
C GLY A 51 -1.65 3.03 7.21
N ASP A 52 -2.40 3.35 8.26
CA ASP A 52 -1.97 3.66 9.63
C ASP A 52 -0.84 4.68 9.68
N ILE A 53 -1.09 5.78 8.99
CA ILE A 53 -0.20 6.91 8.89
C ILE A 53 -0.24 7.72 10.17
N VAL A 54 -1.44 8.04 10.64
CA VAL A 54 -1.67 8.71 11.93
C VAL A 54 -2.44 7.77 12.83
N HIS A 55 -2.00 7.57 14.07
CA HIS A 55 -2.77 6.78 15.02
C HIS A 55 -3.75 7.68 15.77
N ALA A 56 -5.01 7.72 15.32
CA ALA A 56 -5.97 8.76 15.75
C ALA A 56 -6.19 8.78 17.27
N THR A 57 -6.30 7.60 17.91
CA THR A 57 -6.53 7.48 19.36
C THR A 57 -5.30 7.73 20.23
N TRP A 58 -4.11 7.90 19.64
CA TRP A 58 -2.90 8.33 20.33
C TRP A 58 -2.63 9.83 20.19
N CYS A 59 -3.58 10.57 19.63
CA CYS A 59 -3.50 12.01 19.41
C CYS A 59 -4.57 12.74 20.23
N LYS A 60 -4.26 13.91 20.78
CA LYS A 60 -5.31 14.83 21.25
C LYS A 60 -6.06 15.47 20.08
N ASP A 61 -5.33 15.75 19.00
CA ASP A 61 -5.86 16.27 17.74
C ASP A 61 -5.11 15.61 16.57
N PRO A 62 -5.65 14.55 15.96
CA PRO A 62 -4.98 13.83 14.88
C PRO A 62 -4.78 14.69 13.61
N LEU A 63 -5.58 15.74 13.41
CA LEU A 63 -5.48 16.60 12.24
C LEU A 63 -4.17 17.41 12.21
N ILE A 64 -3.58 17.68 13.38
CA ILE A 64 -2.25 18.31 13.48
C ILE A 64 -1.18 17.41 12.87
N HIS A 65 -1.24 16.10 13.12
CA HIS A 65 -0.29 15.14 12.57
C HIS A 65 -0.50 14.95 11.08
N TRP A 66 -1.75 14.86 10.62
CA TRP A 66 -2.06 14.87 9.19
C TRP A 66 -1.53 16.12 8.48
N ALA A 67 -1.74 17.31 9.05
CA ALA A 67 -1.22 18.56 8.50
C ALA A 67 0.33 18.57 8.44
N ASN A 68 1.00 17.97 9.44
CA ASN A 68 2.45 17.82 9.43
C ASN A 68 2.94 16.86 8.35
N VAL A 69 2.28 15.71 8.18
CA VAL A 69 2.58 14.74 7.12
C VAL A 69 2.39 15.36 5.74
N VAL A 70 1.24 15.99 5.49
CA VAL A 70 0.95 16.68 4.22
C VAL A 70 1.99 17.76 3.94
N ARG A 71 2.30 18.62 4.91
CA ARG A 71 3.33 19.67 4.75
C ARG A 71 4.70 19.09 4.45
N TYR A 72 5.07 17.99 5.10
CA TYR A 72 6.33 17.29 4.83
C TYR A 72 6.39 16.77 3.39
N LEU A 73 5.34 16.05 2.94
CA LEU A 73 5.29 15.46 1.60
C LEU A 73 5.24 16.52 0.49
N ASP A 74 4.48 17.59 0.69
CA ASP A 74 4.44 18.73 -0.23
C ASP A 74 5.83 19.38 -0.42
N ALA A 75 6.65 19.41 0.64
CA ALA A 75 8.00 19.92 0.56
C ALA A 75 8.95 19.00 -0.24
N LYS A 76 8.59 17.73 -0.46
CA LYS A 76 9.37 16.79 -1.29
C LYS A 76 9.11 16.95 -2.76
N ASN A 77 7.99 17.57 -3.15
CA ASN A 77 7.60 17.73 -4.54
C ASN A 77 7.57 16.37 -5.29
N VAL A 78 7.14 15.32 -4.58
CA VAL A 78 6.86 14.00 -5.14
C VAL A 78 5.36 13.73 -4.94
N PRO A 79 4.62 13.37 -6.01
CA PRO A 79 3.22 12.99 -5.88
C PRO A 79 3.05 11.84 -4.89
N TRP A 80 1.93 11.81 -4.17
CA TRP A 80 1.66 10.77 -3.20
C TRP A 80 0.20 10.32 -3.20
N ALA A 81 0.02 9.01 -3.04
CA ALA A 81 -1.28 8.35 -2.87
C ALA A 81 -1.41 7.87 -1.42
N PHE A 82 -2.64 7.76 -0.94
CA PHE A 82 -2.97 7.30 0.40
C PHE A 82 -4.05 6.21 0.36
N VAL A 83 -3.80 5.12 1.07
CA VAL A 83 -4.75 4.05 1.35
C VAL A 83 -5.07 4.10 2.83
N GLN A 84 -6.35 3.99 3.15
CA GLN A 84 -6.86 4.07 4.51
C GLN A 84 -6.45 2.84 5.34
N GLY A 85 -5.94 3.07 6.56
CA GLY A 85 -5.78 2.03 7.57
C GLY A 85 -6.81 2.11 8.71
N ASN A 86 -6.80 1.12 9.61
CA ASN A 86 -7.79 1.06 10.68
C ASN A 86 -7.61 2.16 11.74
N HIS A 87 -6.39 2.60 12.01
CA HIS A 87 -6.11 3.64 13.01
C HIS A 87 -6.22 5.07 12.47
N ASP A 88 -6.18 5.25 11.15
CA ASP A 88 -6.13 6.57 10.51
C ASP A 88 -7.35 7.45 10.83
N ALA A 89 -8.55 6.85 10.84
CA ALA A 89 -9.82 7.52 11.14
C ALA A 89 -10.53 6.91 12.36
N GLU A 90 -9.78 6.25 13.24
CA GLU A 90 -10.35 5.67 14.47
C GLU A 90 -10.93 6.80 15.34
N GLU A 91 -12.20 6.69 15.73
CA GLU A 91 -12.93 7.69 16.52
C GLU A 91 -13.07 9.09 15.87
N PHE A 92 -12.84 9.22 14.55
CA PHE A 92 -12.98 10.49 13.82
C PHE A 92 -13.68 10.31 12.45
N ALA A 93 -14.28 11.37 11.93
CA ALA A 93 -14.89 11.37 10.59
C ALA A 93 -13.82 11.39 9.49
N TYR A 94 -13.89 10.45 8.55
CA TYR A 94 -13.00 10.37 7.38
C TYR A 94 -12.89 11.72 6.65
N GLU A 95 -13.98 12.47 6.53
CA GLU A 95 -14.04 13.76 5.83
C GLU A 95 -13.00 14.78 6.33
N ALA A 96 -12.63 14.77 7.61
CA ALA A 96 -11.65 15.74 8.10
C ALA A 96 -10.21 15.38 7.71
N ILE A 97 -9.92 14.09 7.55
CA ILE A 97 -8.67 13.66 6.94
C ILE A 97 -8.70 14.09 5.48
N GLU A 98 -9.78 13.79 4.76
CA GLU A 98 -9.95 14.18 3.35
C GLU A 98 -9.75 15.68 3.12
N ASP A 99 -10.26 16.54 4.01
CA ASP A 99 -10.03 17.98 3.95
C ASP A 99 -8.53 18.34 4.06
N ALA A 100 -7.79 17.66 4.95
CA ALA A 100 -6.34 17.83 5.06
C ALA A 100 -5.61 17.33 3.80
N LEU A 101 -6.04 16.20 3.23
CA LEU A 101 -5.46 15.65 1.99
C LEU A 101 -5.77 16.55 0.78
N ALA A 102 -6.97 17.14 0.71
CA ALA A 102 -7.42 18.01 -0.37
C ALA A 102 -6.64 19.35 -0.42
N GLY A 103 -6.10 19.80 0.72
CA GLY A 103 -5.21 20.96 0.79
C GLY A 103 -3.81 20.73 0.21
N SER A 104 -3.42 19.47 -0.03
CA SER A 104 -2.11 19.09 -0.54
C SER A 104 -1.96 19.40 -2.02
N ARG A 105 -0.77 19.89 -2.40
CA ARG A 105 -0.43 20.13 -3.82
C ARG A 105 0.00 18.87 -4.54
N MET A 106 0.42 17.87 -3.77
CA MET A 106 1.02 16.62 -4.25
C MET A 106 0.16 15.38 -3.97
N SER A 107 -0.98 15.51 -3.28
CA SER A 107 -1.90 14.39 -3.07
C SER A 107 -2.62 13.99 -4.36
N LEU A 108 -2.69 12.68 -4.57
CA LEU A 108 -3.48 12.02 -5.60
C LEU A 108 -4.73 11.34 -5.02
N TYR A 109 -5.00 11.55 -3.73
CA TYR A 109 -6.13 10.94 -3.05
C TYR A 109 -7.45 11.36 -3.72
N GLU A 110 -8.31 10.39 -3.96
CA GLU A 110 -9.70 10.60 -4.33
C GLU A 110 -10.59 9.79 -3.40
N ARG A 111 -11.71 10.38 -2.96
CA ARG A 111 -12.69 9.68 -2.11
C ARG A 111 -13.22 8.40 -2.76
N GLY A 112 -13.37 8.42 -4.08
CA GLY A 112 -14.00 7.34 -4.84
C GLY A 112 -15.51 7.48 -4.97
N PRO A 113 -16.20 6.45 -5.49
CA PRO A 113 -17.65 6.47 -5.70
C PRO A 113 -18.42 6.57 -4.39
N GLY A 114 -19.38 7.51 -4.30
CA GLY A 114 -20.19 7.71 -3.10
C GLY A 114 -21.29 6.65 -2.86
N ASN A 115 -21.37 5.62 -3.70
CA ASN A 115 -22.39 4.57 -3.65
C ASN A 115 -21.83 3.18 -3.32
N ILE A 116 -20.58 3.11 -2.84
CA ILE A 116 -19.92 1.88 -2.37
C ILE A 116 -19.37 2.11 -0.96
N PHE A 117 -19.05 1.03 -0.25
CA PHE A 117 -18.44 1.10 1.07
C PHE A 117 -17.08 1.79 1.06
N GLY A 118 -16.78 2.49 2.16
CA GLY A 118 -15.45 3.04 2.45
C GLY A 118 -15.11 4.33 1.71
N HIS A 119 -13.91 4.83 1.96
CA HIS A 119 -13.34 6.06 1.42
C HIS A 119 -11.94 5.79 0.87
N GLY A 120 -11.54 6.47 -0.21
CA GLY A 120 -10.23 6.21 -0.81
C GLY A 120 -10.24 5.00 -1.75
N ASN A 121 -11.38 4.70 -2.38
CA ASN A 121 -11.49 3.72 -3.46
C ASN A 121 -11.23 4.39 -4.81
N TYR A 122 -10.00 4.34 -5.30
CA TYR A 122 -9.61 5.05 -6.53
C TYR A 122 -8.46 4.37 -7.28
N ALA A 123 -8.24 4.83 -8.50
CA ALA A 123 -7.18 4.38 -9.38
C ALA A 123 -6.28 5.55 -9.76
N VAL A 124 -4.98 5.32 -9.79
CA VAL A 124 -3.97 6.27 -10.25
C VAL A 124 -3.30 5.69 -11.51
N PRO A 125 -3.70 6.12 -12.71
CA PRO A 125 -3.06 5.73 -13.95
C PRO A 125 -1.66 6.34 -14.05
N ILE A 126 -0.68 5.50 -14.39
CA ILE A 126 0.68 5.90 -14.78
C ILE A 126 0.76 5.77 -16.29
N HIS A 127 0.95 6.89 -16.98
CA HIS A 127 0.90 6.97 -18.44
C HIS A 127 2.22 6.55 -19.06
N ARG A 128 2.13 5.90 -20.22
CA ARG A 128 3.26 5.72 -21.12
C ARG A 128 3.82 7.09 -21.50
N ARG A 129 5.14 7.15 -21.62
CA ARG A 129 5.84 8.42 -21.74
C ARG A 129 5.39 9.19 -22.98
N GLY A 130 4.97 10.44 -22.80
CA GLY A 130 4.56 11.31 -23.90
C GLY A 130 3.22 10.94 -24.56
N THR A 131 2.41 10.12 -23.88
CA THR A 131 1.07 9.73 -24.36
C THR A 131 0.02 9.90 -23.25
N SER A 132 -1.26 9.83 -23.60
CA SER A 132 -2.36 9.73 -22.62
C SER A 132 -2.76 8.28 -22.33
N CYS A 133 -1.97 7.30 -22.79
CA CYS A 133 -2.27 5.88 -22.65
C CYS A 133 -1.70 5.34 -21.33
N PRO A 134 -2.49 4.69 -20.45
CA PRO A 134 -1.96 4.06 -19.24
C PRO A 134 -0.99 2.92 -19.58
N GLY A 135 0.19 2.92 -18.95
CA GLY A 135 1.13 1.80 -18.96
C GLY A 135 1.08 0.96 -17.68
N ALA A 136 0.65 1.55 -16.58
CA ALA A 136 0.38 0.88 -15.32
C ALA A 136 -0.75 1.59 -14.55
N ILE A 137 -1.34 0.91 -13.57
CA ILE A 137 -2.38 1.47 -12.70
C ILE A 137 -2.05 1.09 -11.26
N VAL A 138 -2.07 2.08 -10.37
CA VAL A 138 -2.04 1.86 -8.92
C VAL A 138 -3.47 1.94 -8.40
N TRP A 139 -3.92 0.94 -7.64
CA TRP A 139 -5.24 0.88 -7.06
C TRP A 139 -5.17 1.07 -5.55
N SER A 140 -6.05 1.90 -5.02
CA SER A 140 -6.33 2.03 -3.60
C SER A 140 -7.70 1.44 -3.32
N LEU A 141 -7.79 0.54 -2.34
CA LEU A 141 -9.05 -0.06 -1.89
C LEU A 141 -9.13 0.02 -0.38
N ASP A 142 -10.23 0.58 0.11
CA ASP A 142 -10.50 0.69 1.53
C ASP A 142 -10.92 -0.67 2.10
N SER A 143 -10.09 -1.26 2.95
CA SER A 143 -10.41 -2.51 3.63
C SER A 143 -11.28 -2.32 4.87
N GLY A 144 -11.60 -1.09 5.25
CA GLY A 144 -12.30 -0.76 6.48
C GLY A 144 -11.41 -0.82 7.72
N GLN A 145 -12.06 -0.77 8.89
CA GLN A 145 -11.41 -0.76 10.21
C GLN A 145 -11.63 -2.11 10.92
N GLY A 146 -12.35 -2.10 12.05
CA GLY A 146 -12.75 -3.30 12.78
C GLY A 146 -14.16 -3.76 12.41
N ALA A 147 -14.43 -5.06 12.59
CA ALA A 147 -15.75 -5.65 12.40
C ALA A 147 -16.17 -6.48 13.63
N GLU A 148 -17.26 -6.08 14.27
CA GLU A 148 -17.81 -6.81 15.42
C GLU A 148 -18.36 -8.19 15.02
N GLY A 149 -18.13 -9.19 15.86
CA GLY A 149 -18.64 -10.55 15.64
C GLY A 149 -17.87 -11.36 14.59
N VAL A 150 -16.77 -10.83 14.06
CA VAL A 150 -15.89 -11.51 13.10
C VAL A 150 -14.65 -12.05 13.81
N ALA A 151 -14.23 -13.27 13.47
CA ALA A 151 -13.18 -13.97 14.19
C ALA A 151 -11.80 -13.27 14.14
N SER A 152 -11.48 -12.57 13.04
CA SER A 152 -10.25 -11.77 12.96
C SER A 152 -10.36 -10.44 13.69
N GLY A 153 -11.59 -9.95 13.94
CA GLY A 153 -11.86 -8.61 14.44
C GLY A 153 -11.71 -7.49 13.41
N TYR A 154 -11.22 -7.79 12.20
CA TYR A 154 -10.95 -6.81 11.15
C TYR A 154 -12.01 -6.84 10.06
N ASP A 155 -12.21 -5.68 9.46
CA ASP A 155 -13.10 -5.52 8.32
C ASP A 155 -12.47 -6.08 7.02
N TRP A 156 -13.15 -5.92 5.89
CA TRP A 156 -12.70 -6.39 4.58
C TRP A 156 -13.32 -5.56 3.43
N VAL A 157 -12.67 -5.61 2.27
CA VAL A 157 -13.18 -5.02 1.02
C VAL A 157 -14.46 -5.73 0.57
N LYS A 158 -15.52 -4.95 0.32
CA LYS A 158 -16.88 -5.44 0.01
C LYS A 158 -17.09 -5.78 -1.46
N ARG A 159 -18.09 -6.63 -1.74
CA ARG A 159 -18.55 -6.98 -3.10
C ARG A 159 -18.80 -5.77 -4.00
N GLU A 160 -19.39 -4.71 -3.49
CA GLU A 160 -19.65 -3.49 -4.27
C GLU A 160 -18.35 -2.76 -4.67
N GLN A 161 -17.32 -2.76 -3.80
CA GLN A 161 -15.99 -2.25 -4.14
C GLN A 161 -15.31 -3.15 -5.17
N ILE A 162 -15.42 -4.47 -5.04
CA ILE A 162 -14.88 -5.45 -6.01
C ILE A 162 -15.54 -5.28 -7.38
N ALA A 163 -16.86 -5.08 -7.41
CA ALA A 163 -17.62 -4.86 -8.64
C ALA A 163 -17.24 -3.52 -9.32
N TRP A 164 -17.07 -2.47 -8.52
CA TRP A 164 -16.55 -1.19 -9.00
C TRP A 164 -15.15 -1.35 -9.58
N PHE A 165 -14.22 -1.96 -8.83
CA PHE A 165 -12.85 -2.22 -9.28
C PHE A 165 -12.84 -2.96 -10.62
N SER A 166 -13.62 -4.04 -10.75
CA SER A 166 -13.67 -4.84 -11.97
C SER A 166 -14.18 -4.04 -13.17
N THR A 167 -15.23 -3.24 -12.96
CA THR A 167 -15.81 -2.36 -13.99
C THR A 167 -14.81 -1.31 -14.44
N GLU A 168 -14.13 -0.69 -13.49
CA GLU A 168 -13.16 0.38 -13.72
C GLU A 168 -11.87 -0.14 -14.36
N ALA A 169 -11.38 -1.30 -13.91
CA ALA A 169 -10.24 -1.97 -14.52
C ALA A 169 -10.50 -2.29 -15.99
N ASP A 170 -11.67 -2.85 -16.30
CA ASP A 170 -12.04 -3.10 -17.68
C ASP A 170 -12.19 -1.80 -18.48
N ARG A 171 -12.68 -0.70 -17.88
CA ARG A 171 -12.77 0.61 -18.55
C ARG A 171 -11.40 1.16 -18.90
N LEU A 172 -10.43 1.05 -18.00
CA LEU A 172 -9.06 1.54 -18.19
C LEU A 172 -8.23 0.68 -19.16
N VAL A 173 -8.52 -0.63 -19.25
CA VAL A 173 -7.82 -1.56 -20.15
C VAL A 173 -8.39 -1.59 -21.58
N ARG A 174 -9.70 -1.32 -21.75
CA ARG A 174 -10.43 -1.39 -23.04
C ARG A 174 -9.86 -0.51 -24.17
N HIS A 175 -8.95 0.41 -23.87
CA HIS A 175 -8.42 1.34 -24.86
C HIS A 175 -7.16 0.90 -25.62
N ASP A 176 -6.37 -0.10 -25.17
CA ASP A 176 -5.03 -0.27 -25.75
C ASP A 176 -4.50 -1.70 -25.98
N GLY A 177 -5.27 -2.78 -25.74
CA GLY A 177 -4.90 -4.15 -26.16
C GLY A 177 -3.60 -4.72 -25.57
N ASP A 178 -2.88 -3.95 -24.75
CA ASP A 178 -1.58 -4.25 -24.17
C ASP A 178 -1.71 -4.65 -22.70
N SER A 179 -0.68 -5.36 -22.21
CA SER A 179 -0.55 -5.81 -20.84
C SER A 179 -0.26 -4.64 -19.87
N ILE A 180 -1.31 -3.96 -19.40
CA ILE A 180 -1.20 -2.98 -18.31
C ILE A 180 -0.83 -3.70 -17.00
N THR A 181 0.15 -3.17 -16.27
CA THR A 181 0.50 -3.66 -14.93
C THR A 181 -0.38 -2.98 -13.88
N GLY A 182 -1.28 -3.72 -13.24
CA GLY A 182 -1.99 -3.26 -12.05
C GLY A 182 -1.22 -3.56 -10.77
N LEU A 183 -1.11 -2.60 -9.87
CA LEU A 183 -0.61 -2.78 -8.50
C LEU A 183 -1.72 -2.36 -7.54
N ALA A 184 -2.17 -3.26 -6.66
CA ALA A 184 -3.21 -2.96 -5.68
C ALA A 184 -2.59 -2.72 -4.30
N PHE A 185 -3.08 -1.72 -3.60
CA PHE A 185 -2.76 -1.45 -2.21
C PHE A 185 -4.04 -1.54 -1.40
N VAL A 186 -4.01 -2.41 -0.41
CA VAL A 186 -5.09 -2.70 0.54
C VAL A 186 -4.43 -2.71 1.90
N TYR A 187 -4.98 -2.03 2.91
CA TYR A 187 -4.26 -2.00 4.18
C TYR A 187 -4.26 -3.36 4.88
N MET A 188 -5.45 -3.96 5.04
CA MET A 188 -5.60 -5.25 5.70
C MET A 188 -5.06 -6.40 4.83
N PRO A 189 -4.24 -7.31 5.40
CA PRO A 189 -3.79 -8.50 4.70
C PRO A 189 -4.95 -9.38 4.22
N LEU A 190 -4.96 -9.75 2.94
CA LEU A 190 -5.90 -10.75 2.44
C LEU A 190 -5.61 -12.13 3.06
N MET A 191 -6.60 -13.03 3.12
CA MET A 191 -6.35 -14.42 3.53
C MET A 191 -5.26 -15.09 2.68
N GLN A 192 -5.18 -14.70 1.40
CA GLN A 192 -4.17 -15.20 0.47
C GLN A 192 -2.74 -14.80 0.87
N HIS A 193 -2.53 -13.75 1.67
CA HIS A 193 -1.20 -13.46 2.22
C HIS A 193 -0.74 -14.58 3.16
N LEU A 194 -1.64 -15.16 3.95
CA LEU A 194 -1.31 -16.35 4.74
C LEU A 194 -1.14 -17.57 3.83
N THR A 195 -2.05 -17.77 2.87
CA THR A 195 -1.99 -18.92 1.94
C THR A 195 -0.68 -18.95 1.15
N VAL A 196 -0.22 -17.82 0.61
CA VAL A 196 1.00 -17.76 -0.21
C VAL A 196 2.22 -18.17 0.59
N TRP A 197 2.31 -17.75 1.86
CA TRP A 197 3.39 -18.15 2.76
C TRP A 197 3.37 -19.65 3.03
N GLN A 198 2.19 -20.24 3.22
CA GLN A 198 2.04 -21.66 3.56
C GLN A 198 2.19 -22.61 2.36
N THR A 199 2.03 -22.13 1.14
CA THR A 199 1.87 -23.00 -0.04
C THR A 199 2.87 -22.74 -1.15
N THR A 200 3.58 -21.61 -1.13
CA THR A 200 4.53 -21.24 -2.19
C THR A 200 5.86 -20.77 -1.61
N PRO A 201 6.97 -20.92 -2.36
CA PRO A 201 8.23 -20.28 -1.99
C PRO A 201 8.05 -18.76 -1.85
N CYS A 202 8.43 -18.25 -0.69
CA CYS A 202 8.39 -16.83 -0.37
C CYS A 202 9.79 -16.28 -0.08
N SER A 203 9.91 -14.96 -0.07
CA SER A 203 11.14 -14.28 0.33
C SER A 203 10.83 -13.22 1.38
N GLY A 204 11.66 -13.10 2.42
CA GLY A 204 11.45 -12.17 3.54
C GLY A 204 11.03 -12.88 4.83
N PHE A 205 10.43 -12.13 5.74
CA PHE A 205 10.13 -12.57 7.08
C PHE A 205 8.63 -12.55 7.37
N LEU A 206 8.14 -13.65 7.94
CA LEU A 206 6.92 -13.74 8.73
C LEU A 206 7.35 -13.81 10.20
N ASN A 207 7.35 -12.67 10.90
CA ASN A 207 7.79 -12.61 12.30
C ASN A 207 6.64 -12.56 13.31
N GLU A 208 5.42 -12.35 12.82
CA GLU A 208 4.20 -12.36 13.61
C GLU A 208 3.06 -13.02 12.83
N LYS A 209 1.95 -13.29 13.53
CA LYS A 209 0.77 -13.89 12.91
C LYS A 209 0.18 -12.92 11.89
N VAL A 210 -0.25 -13.44 10.74
CA VAL A 210 -1.00 -12.66 9.74
C VAL A 210 -2.34 -12.21 10.31
N CYS A 211 -2.53 -10.90 10.50
CA CYS A 211 -3.80 -10.30 10.94
C CYS A 211 -4.72 -10.05 9.75
N MET A 212 -5.16 -11.14 9.10
CA MET A 212 -5.96 -11.06 7.87
C MET A 212 -7.36 -10.46 8.04
N GLN A 213 -7.87 -9.94 6.92
CA GLN A 213 -9.23 -9.47 6.73
C GLN A 213 -10.30 -10.44 7.25
N GLY A 214 -11.47 -9.89 7.61
CA GLY A 214 -12.55 -10.66 8.23
C GLY A 214 -13.22 -11.70 7.34
N MET A 215 -13.48 -11.37 6.08
CA MET A 215 -14.09 -12.27 5.11
C MET A 215 -13.43 -12.12 3.75
N ASP A 216 -13.44 -13.19 2.96
CA ASP A 216 -13.06 -13.15 1.56
C ASP A 216 -14.30 -13.18 0.68
N GLU A 217 -14.57 -12.02 0.07
CA GLU A 217 -15.67 -11.84 -0.86
C GLU A 217 -15.26 -11.97 -2.34
N GLY A 218 -14.05 -12.47 -2.61
CA GLY A 218 -13.55 -12.73 -3.96
C GLY A 218 -12.65 -11.64 -4.52
N LEU A 219 -12.03 -10.80 -3.66
CA LEU A 219 -11.14 -9.73 -4.12
C LEU A 219 -9.92 -10.28 -4.87
N PHE A 220 -9.31 -11.35 -4.35
CA PHE A 220 -8.16 -11.99 -5.00
C PHE A 220 -8.52 -12.59 -6.37
N ASP A 221 -9.72 -13.17 -6.50
CA ASP A 221 -10.20 -13.66 -7.80
C ASP A 221 -10.36 -12.52 -8.80
N ALA A 222 -10.91 -11.37 -8.39
CA ALA A 222 -11.04 -10.19 -9.23
C ALA A 222 -9.68 -9.63 -9.68
N PHE A 223 -8.65 -9.73 -8.84
CA PHE A 223 -7.27 -9.36 -9.18
C PHE A 223 -6.66 -10.28 -10.24
N ARG A 224 -6.89 -11.59 -10.10
CA ARG A 224 -6.37 -12.61 -11.02
C ARG A 224 -7.09 -12.61 -12.36
N GLU A 225 -8.38 -12.27 -12.39
CA GLU A 225 -9.19 -12.26 -13.61
C GLU A 225 -8.53 -11.41 -14.70
N ASN A 226 -8.28 -12.03 -15.86
CA ASN A 226 -7.57 -11.44 -17.01
C ASN A 226 -6.20 -10.82 -16.67
N GLY A 227 -5.61 -11.18 -15.53
CA GLY A 227 -4.42 -10.54 -15.02
C GLY A 227 -4.62 -9.04 -14.77
N ARG A 228 -5.72 -8.61 -14.14
CA ARG A 228 -5.89 -7.19 -13.82
C ARG A 228 -4.80 -6.65 -12.89
N VAL A 229 -4.33 -7.46 -11.94
CA VAL A 229 -3.32 -7.08 -10.94
C VAL A 229 -2.12 -8.02 -11.01
N ALA A 230 -0.91 -7.45 -10.99
CA ALA A 230 0.35 -8.18 -10.91
C ALA A 230 0.87 -8.29 -9.47
N GLY A 231 0.53 -7.34 -8.60
CA GLY A 231 0.88 -7.39 -7.18
C GLY A 231 -0.12 -6.69 -6.28
N CYS A 232 -0.34 -7.26 -5.10
CA CYS A 232 -1.15 -6.70 -4.02
C CYS A 232 -0.23 -6.48 -2.80
N PHE A 233 -0.24 -5.26 -2.28
CA PHE A 233 0.63 -4.78 -1.21
C PHE A 233 -0.19 -4.37 0.01
N VAL A 234 0.27 -4.80 1.19
CA VAL A 234 -0.43 -4.61 2.46
C VAL A 234 0.48 -4.06 3.57
N GLY A 235 -0.12 -3.61 4.67
CA GLY A 235 0.56 -3.12 5.88
C GLY A 235 0.17 -3.96 7.10
N HIS A 236 -0.19 -3.30 8.20
CA HIS A 236 -0.89 -3.82 9.38
C HIS A 236 -0.09 -4.70 10.33
N ASP A 237 0.64 -5.66 9.79
CA ASP A 237 1.57 -6.48 10.59
C ASP A 237 2.97 -5.84 10.53
N HIS A 238 3.34 -5.12 11.58
CA HIS A 238 4.48 -4.20 11.59
C HIS A 238 5.86 -4.87 11.46
N VAL A 239 5.95 -6.19 11.67
CA VAL A 239 7.18 -6.97 11.61
C VAL A 239 7.17 -8.08 10.54
N ASN A 240 6.15 -8.10 9.69
CA ASN A 240 6.13 -8.90 8.47
C ASN A 240 6.63 -8.07 7.28
N ASP A 241 7.32 -8.68 6.33
CA ASP A 241 7.77 -8.00 5.11
C ASP A 241 7.91 -8.93 3.89
N TYR A 242 7.40 -10.15 4.00
CA TYR A 242 7.61 -11.16 2.98
C TYR A 242 6.85 -10.85 1.68
N GLU A 243 7.26 -11.53 0.63
CA GLU A 243 6.48 -11.62 -0.61
C GLU A 243 6.51 -13.04 -1.16
N GLY A 244 5.45 -13.40 -1.88
CA GLY A 244 5.36 -14.65 -2.63
C GLY A 244 4.39 -14.50 -3.80
N VAL A 245 4.41 -15.46 -4.71
CA VAL A 245 3.54 -15.45 -5.89
C VAL A 245 2.50 -16.55 -5.76
N LEU A 246 1.24 -16.15 -5.68
CA LEU A 246 0.10 -17.06 -5.70
C LEU A 246 -0.67 -16.85 -7.00
N GLU A 247 -0.80 -17.89 -7.82
CA GLU A 247 -1.61 -17.89 -9.05
C GLU A 247 -1.36 -16.70 -10.00
N GLY A 248 -0.11 -16.24 -10.08
CA GLY A 248 0.31 -15.13 -10.95
C GLY A 248 0.19 -13.73 -10.35
N VAL A 249 -0.26 -13.60 -9.10
CA VAL A 249 -0.29 -12.35 -8.34
C VAL A 249 0.77 -12.41 -7.24
N THR A 250 1.61 -11.38 -7.18
CA THR A 250 2.57 -11.22 -6.07
C THR A 250 1.84 -10.63 -4.86
N LEU A 251 1.89 -11.30 -3.72
CA LEU A 251 1.31 -10.83 -2.46
C LEU A 251 2.48 -10.43 -1.55
N ALA A 252 2.50 -9.17 -1.11
CA ALA A 252 3.67 -8.60 -0.46
C ALA A 252 3.31 -7.68 0.71
N TYR A 253 3.98 -7.86 1.85
CA TYR A 253 3.94 -6.88 2.94
C TYR A 253 4.86 -5.71 2.65
N GLY A 254 4.40 -4.51 2.98
CA GLY A 254 5.26 -3.36 3.20
C GLY A 254 6.23 -3.61 4.36
N ARG A 255 7.26 -2.78 4.47
CA ARG A 255 8.12 -2.76 5.66
C ARG A 255 7.60 -1.65 6.56
N GLY A 256 7.26 -1.97 7.81
CA GLY A 256 6.82 -0.97 8.79
C GLY A 256 7.78 0.21 8.88
N SER A 257 7.26 1.43 8.74
CA SER A 257 8.04 2.65 8.60
C SER A 257 8.04 3.52 9.87
N GLY A 258 7.12 3.27 10.81
CA GLY A 258 6.97 4.07 12.04
C GLY A 258 7.85 3.62 13.21
N TYR A 259 8.33 4.59 13.98
CA TYR A 259 9.05 4.36 15.24
C TYR A 259 8.19 4.51 16.51
N ASN A 260 6.94 4.96 16.37
CA ASN A 260 5.99 5.01 17.49
C ASN A 260 5.26 3.69 17.74
N CYS A 261 5.30 2.77 16.77
CA CYS A 261 4.68 1.46 16.89
C CYS A 261 5.70 0.40 17.33
N TYR A 262 5.21 -0.78 17.71
CA TYR A 262 6.08 -1.88 18.09
C TYR A 262 6.98 -2.33 16.94
N GLY A 263 8.04 -3.07 17.30
CA GLY A 263 9.00 -3.64 16.35
C GLY A 263 9.59 -4.92 16.90
N LYS A 264 10.61 -5.44 16.21
CA LYS A 264 11.33 -6.65 16.61
C LYS A 264 12.83 -6.36 16.63
N GLU A 265 13.50 -6.80 17.69
CA GLU A 265 14.96 -6.69 17.78
C GLU A 265 15.63 -7.39 16.57
N GLY A 266 16.61 -6.73 15.96
CA GLY A 266 17.27 -7.21 14.74
C GLY A 266 16.43 -7.05 13.45
N PHE A 267 15.29 -6.36 13.50
CA PHE A 267 14.42 -6.10 12.36
C PHE A 267 14.17 -4.60 12.19
N SER A 268 15.11 -3.92 11.54
CA SER A 268 15.02 -2.46 11.33
C SER A 268 13.81 -2.04 10.52
N LYS A 269 13.35 -0.81 10.77
CA LYS A 269 12.30 -0.14 10.01
C LYS A 269 12.80 0.22 8.61
N GLY A 270 11.87 0.44 7.69
CA GLY A 270 12.22 0.76 6.32
C GLY A 270 11.00 1.04 5.46
N ALA A 271 11.19 0.90 4.16
CA ALA A 271 10.15 1.07 3.15
C ALA A 271 10.30 0.05 2.04
N ARG A 272 9.18 -0.34 1.44
CA ARG A 272 9.20 -1.18 0.23
C ARG A 272 9.30 -0.29 -1.00
N VAL A 273 10.18 -0.66 -1.92
CA VAL A 273 10.39 0.03 -3.19
C VAL A 273 9.89 -0.87 -4.30
N ILE A 274 9.13 -0.32 -5.24
CA ILE A 274 8.56 -1.05 -6.37
C ILE A 274 8.98 -0.33 -7.65
N THR A 275 9.62 -1.05 -8.57
CA THR A 275 10.07 -0.51 -9.84
C THR A 275 9.32 -1.17 -10.98
N LEU A 276 8.60 -0.35 -11.74
CA LEU A 276 7.93 -0.71 -12.99
C LEU A 276 8.84 -0.39 -14.18
N ARG A 277 8.61 -1.10 -15.28
CA ARG A 277 9.22 -0.81 -16.58
C ARG A 277 8.15 -0.71 -17.64
N GLU A 278 8.18 0.37 -18.40
CA GLU A 278 7.26 0.60 -19.51
C GLU A 278 7.30 -0.56 -20.52
N GLY A 279 6.11 -1.01 -20.94
CA GLY A 279 5.95 -2.13 -21.88
C GLY A 279 6.27 -3.52 -21.30
N VAL A 280 6.62 -3.62 -20.01
CA VAL A 280 6.86 -4.89 -19.33
C VAL A 280 5.80 -5.11 -18.27
N ARG A 281 5.07 -6.22 -18.40
CA ARG A 281 4.11 -6.64 -17.39
C ARG A 281 4.84 -7.10 -16.12
N GLY A 282 4.39 -6.59 -14.97
CA GLY A 282 4.96 -6.91 -13.66
C GLY A 282 5.93 -5.84 -13.16
N PHE A 283 6.68 -6.18 -12.11
CA PHE A 283 7.53 -5.23 -11.40
C PHE A 283 8.72 -5.94 -10.74
N ARG A 284 9.67 -5.15 -10.24
CA ARG A 284 10.69 -5.58 -9.29
C ARG A 284 10.45 -4.87 -7.97
N THR A 285 10.83 -5.50 -6.87
CA THR A 285 10.70 -4.87 -5.56
C THR A 285 11.84 -5.26 -4.63
N HIS A 286 12.17 -4.36 -3.71
CA HIS A 286 13.15 -4.54 -2.65
C HIS A 286 12.73 -3.70 -1.44
N ILE A 287 13.44 -3.88 -0.32
CA ILE A 287 13.21 -3.08 0.89
C ILE A 287 14.46 -2.26 1.19
N ARG A 288 14.25 -0.96 1.36
CA ARG A 288 15.27 0.00 1.80
C ARG A 288 15.09 0.23 3.30
N LEU A 289 16.14 -0.02 4.08
CA LEU A 289 16.14 0.20 5.52
C LEU A 289 16.45 1.66 5.87
N ASP A 290 16.15 2.02 7.11
CA ASP A 290 16.43 3.31 7.75
C ASP A 290 17.88 3.77 7.69
N ASP A 291 18.83 2.83 7.71
CA ASP A 291 20.26 3.11 7.53
C ASP A 291 20.67 3.30 6.06
N GLY A 292 19.75 3.08 5.12
CA GLY A 292 19.98 3.16 3.68
C GLY A 292 20.50 1.88 3.04
N THR A 293 20.64 0.77 3.77
CA THR A 293 21.02 -0.54 3.23
C THR A 293 19.83 -1.29 2.65
N LEU A 294 20.08 -2.39 1.93
CA LEU A 294 19.02 -3.28 1.46
C LEU A 294 18.73 -4.32 2.53
N ALA A 295 17.45 -4.54 2.84
CA ALA A 295 17.08 -5.56 3.80
C ALA A 295 17.47 -6.97 3.29
N PRO A 296 17.89 -7.88 4.18
CA PRO A 296 18.06 -9.29 3.83
C PRO A 296 16.71 -9.89 3.42
N ARG A 297 16.74 -10.79 2.43
CA ARG A 297 15.56 -11.43 1.84
C ARG A 297 15.71 -12.95 1.87
N PRO A 298 15.65 -13.58 3.07
CA PRO A 298 15.82 -15.03 3.18
C PRO A 298 14.73 -15.76 2.40
N SER A 299 15.07 -16.91 1.83
CA SER A 299 14.09 -17.77 1.17
C SER A 299 13.33 -18.58 2.22
N HIS A 300 12.01 -18.59 2.11
CA HIS A 300 11.12 -19.53 2.75
C HIS A 300 10.64 -20.54 1.71
N VAL A 301 10.76 -21.83 2.01
CA VAL A 301 10.14 -22.89 1.22
C VAL A 301 9.19 -23.62 2.16
N PRO A 302 7.89 -23.68 1.85
CA PRO A 302 6.94 -24.36 2.70
C PRO A 302 7.28 -25.84 2.83
N ASP A 303 7.21 -26.36 4.05
CA ASP A 303 7.51 -27.76 4.37
C ASP A 303 6.26 -28.66 4.37
N GLY A 304 5.11 -28.11 3.94
CA GLY A 304 3.82 -28.81 3.91
C GLY A 304 3.12 -28.87 5.27
N THR A 305 3.65 -28.22 6.32
CA THR A 305 2.93 -28.04 7.58
C THR A 305 2.19 -26.70 7.60
N SER A 306 0.87 -26.75 7.76
CA SER A 306 0.04 -25.57 7.92
C SER A 306 0.38 -24.87 9.24
N LEU A 307 0.70 -23.57 9.18
CA LEU A 307 0.74 -22.73 10.38
C LEU A 307 -0.70 -22.47 10.83
N ASN A 308 -1.04 -22.85 12.08
CA ASN A 308 -2.35 -22.60 12.67
C ASN A 308 -2.57 -21.12 13.04
#